data_AF-A0ABD5MI07-F1
#
_entry.id   AF-A0ABD5MI07-F1
#
_cell.length_a   1.000
_cell.length_b   1.000
_cell.length_c   1.000
_cell.angle_alpha   90.00
_cell.angle_beta   90.00
_cell.angle_gamma   90.00
#
_symmetry.space_group_name_H-M   'P 1'
#
loop_
_entity.id
_entity.type
_entity.pdbx_description
1 polymer ?
#
loop_
_entity_poly.entity_id
_entity_poly.type
_entity_poly.pdbx_seq_one_letter_code
_entity_poly.pdbx_strand_id
1 'polypeptide(L)'
;MSREAGRDERPVSRRENGRDDVTDRPRAERSTMLARTWVIAGCYGDPADHGVPELPKWEVSRNGDRLSFVAEDGDEPFISAGNPVRARR
;
A
#
# COMPACT_ATOMS: atom_id res chain seq x y z
N MET A 1 -25.45 64.64 4.36
CA MET A 1 -24.61 63.45 4.15
C MET A 1 -24.81 62.53 5.35
N SER A 2 -25.41 61.36 5.15
CA SER A 2 -25.19 60.11 5.90
C SER A 2 -26.14 59.05 5.32
N ARG A 3 -25.55 58.02 4.72
CA ARG A 3 -26.21 56.85 4.13
C ARG A 3 -26.25 55.74 5.18
N GLU A 4 -27.43 55.19 5.44
CA GLU A 4 -27.67 53.88 6.06
C GLU A 4 -29.02 53.39 5.55
N ALA A 5 -29.30 52.13 5.27
CA ALA A 5 -28.49 50.97 4.98
C ALA A 5 -29.46 50.01 4.27
N GLY A 6 -29.05 49.42 3.15
CA GLY A 6 -29.88 48.46 2.40
C GLY A 6 -30.18 47.22 3.23
N ARG A 7 -31.45 46.86 3.34
CA ARG A 7 -31.86 45.48 3.69
C ARG A 7 -31.76 44.65 2.42
N ASP A 8 -30.59 44.06 2.25
CA ASP A 8 -30.29 43.06 1.23
C ASP A 8 -31.10 41.79 1.51
N GLU A 9 -31.95 41.42 0.55
CA GLU A 9 -32.72 40.20 0.51
C GLU A 9 -31.76 39.02 0.39
N ARG A 10 -31.56 38.25 1.47
CA ARG A 10 -30.83 36.98 1.35
C ARG A 10 -31.75 35.94 0.70
N PRO A 11 -31.40 35.36 -0.46
CA PRO A 11 -32.15 34.24 -0.99
C PRO A 11 -31.95 33.02 -0.08
N VAL A 12 -33.04 32.32 0.19
CA VAL A 12 -33.02 31.01 0.85
C VAL A 12 -32.22 30.07 -0.03
N SER A 13 -30.95 29.84 0.32
CA SER A 13 -30.12 28.84 -0.31
C SER A 13 -30.72 27.46 -0.02
N ARG A 14 -31.53 26.99 -0.97
CA ARG A 14 -31.93 25.59 -1.11
C ARG A 14 -30.65 24.77 -1.04
N ARG A 15 -30.42 24.09 0.08
CA ARG A 15 -29.37 23.09 0.19
C ARG A 15 -29.75 21.98 -0.76
N GLU A 16 -29.22 22.02 -1.97
CA GLU A 16 -29.07 20.84 -2.79
C GLU A 16 -28.19 19.90 -1.97
N ASN A 17 -28.84 18.93 -1.32
CA ASN A 17 -28.15 17.74 -0.85
C ASN A 17 -27.46 17.17 -2.07
N GLY A 18 -26.16 17.47 -2.19
CA GLY A 18 -25.25 16.75 -3.05
C GLY A 18 -25.55 15.28 -2.78
N ARG A 19 -26.06 14.61 -3.81
CA ARG A 19 -26.10 13.16 -3.84
C ARG A 19 -24.73 12.74 -3.36
N ASP A 20 -24.68 11.99 -2.28
CA ASP A 20 -23.50 11.29 -1.86
C ASP A 20 -23.01 10.55 -3.11
N ASP A 21 -22.02 11.15 -3.76
CA ASP A 21 -21.08 10.46 -4.62
C ASP A 21 -20.44 9.47 -3.65
N VAL A 22 -21.14 8.36 -3.44
CA VAL A 22 -20.55 7.10 -3.02
C VAL A 22 -19.68 6.76 -4.21
N THR A 23 -18.55 7.45 -4.28
CA THR A 23 -17.48 7.12 -5.17
C THR A 23 -17.30 5.64 -4.93
N ASP A 24 -17.53 4.87 -5.98
CA ASP A 24 -17.00 3.54 -6.16
C ASP A 24 -15.48 3.65 -6.11
N ARG A 25 -14.95 3.98 -4.93
CA ARG A 25 -13.57 3.72 -4.61
C ARG A 25 -13.56 2.21 -4.48
N PRO A 26 -12.91 1.48 -5.40
CA PRO A 26 -12.75 0.04 -5.23
C PRO A 26 -12.19 -0.10 -3.83
N ARG A 27 -12.99 -0.74 -2.96
CA ARG A 27 -12.73 -0.95 -1.53
C ARG A 27 -11.24 -1.12 -1.41
N ALA A 28 -10.54 -0.05 -1.00
CA ALA A 28 -9.10 -0.06 -0.92
C ALA A 28 -8.79 -1.38 -0.26
N GLU A 29 -8.15 -2.27 -1.03
CA GLU A 29 -7.84 -3.63 -0.62
C GLU A 29 -7.40 -3.46 0.81
N ARG A 30 -8.17 -4.03 1.76
CA ARG A 30 -7.80 -3.93 3.17
C ARG A 30 -6.32 -4.27 3.16
N SER A 31 -5.45 -3.37 3.63
CA SER A 31 -4.00 -3.60 3.57
C SER A 31 -3.74 -4.83 4.42
N THR A 32 -3.88 -5.99 3.80
CA THR A 32 -3.84 -7.29 4.44
C THR A 32 -2.40 -7.67 4.24
N MET A 33 -1.71 -7.90 5.35
CA MET A 33 -0.27 -8.16 5.35
C MET A 33 0.06 -9.29 4.37
N LEU A 34 0.51 -8.94 3.15
CA LEU A 34 0.60 -9.89 2.03
C LEU A 34 1.51 -11.06 2.37
N ALA A 35 2.59 -10.82 3.11
CA ALA A 35 3.48 -11.85 3.62
C ALA A 35 2.73 -12.93 4.44
N ARG A 36 1.79 -12.52 5.31
CA ARG A 36 0.97 -13.46 6.09
C ARG A 36 0.01 -14.22 5.19
N THR A 37 -0.67 -13.52 4.29
CA THR A 37 -1.62 -14.15 3.35
C THR A 37 -0.91 -15.18 2.47
N TRP A 38 0.29 -14.85 1.98
CA TRP A 38 1.12 -15.75 1.17
C TRP A 38 1.46 -17.03 1.94
N VAL A 39 1.91 -16.92 3.20
CA VAL A 39 2.20 -18.08 4.06
C VAL A 39 0.95 -18.95 4.27
N ILE A 40 -0.20 -18.33 4.53
CA ILE A 40 -1.45 -19.06 4.73
C ILE A 40 -1.88 -19.75 3.44
N ALA A 41 -1.88 -19.06 2.31
CA ALA A 41 -2.27 -19.59 1.01
C ALA A 41 -1.36 -20.77 0.59
N GLY A 42 -0.05 -20.67 0.85
CA GLY A 42 0.90 -21.76 0.63
C GLY A 42 0.64 -23.04 1.43
N CYS A 43 -0.17 -22.99 2.50
CA CYS A 43 -0.62 -24.19 3.20
C CYS A 43 -1.75 -24.93 2.46
N TYR A 44 -2.42 -24.29 1.51
CA TYR A 44 -3.61 -24.81 0.81
C TYR A 44 -3.44 -24.95 -0.71
N GLY A 45 -2.31 -24.50 -1.28
CA GLY A 45 -2.05 -24.56 -2.71
C GLY A 45 -1.01 -23.52 -3.15
N ASP A 46 -0.98 -23.23 -4.45
CA ASP A 46 -0.18 -22.12 -4.95
C ASP A 46 -0.82 -20.79 -4.53
N PRO A 47 -0.09 -19.86 -3.89
CA PRO A 47 -0.62 -18.54 -3.54
C PRO A 47 -1.24 -17.76 -4.71
N ALA A 48 -0.75 -17.96 -5.93
CA ALA A 48 -1.29 -17.33 -7.13
C ALA A 48 -2.74 -17.76 -7.41
N ASP A 49 -3.09 -19.02 -7.12
CA ASP A 49 -4.47 -19.55 -7.25
C ASP A 49 -5.45 -18.84 -6.30
N HIS A 50 -4.94 -18.19 -5.25
CA HIS A 50 -5.70 -17.44 -4.26
C HIS A 50 -5.67 -15.92 -4.51
N GLY A 51 -5.14 -15.47 -5.65
CA GLY A 51 -5.00 -14.05 -5.98
C GLY A 51 -3.91 -13.34 -5.18
N VAL A 52 -3.00 -14.09 -4.53
CA VAL A 52 -1.83 -13.51 -3.87
C VAL A 52 -0.73 -13.35 -4.92
N PRO A 53 -0.13 -12.16 -5.07
CA PRO A 53 0.96 -11.96 -6.01
C PRO A 53 2.13 -12.91 -5.75
N GLU A 54 2.78 -13.35 -6.83
CA GLU A 54 4.03 -14.09 -6.74
C GLU A 54 5.11 -13.27 -6.03
N LEU A 55 6.03 -13.95 -5.36
CA LEU A 55 7.17 -13.28 -4.76
C LEU A 55 8.09 -12.75 -5.87
N PRO A 56 8.59 -11.51 -5.74
CA PRO A 56 9.59 -11.02 -6.65
C PRO A 56 10.83 -11.91 -6.57
N LYS A 57 11.43 -12.21 -7.72
CA LYS A 57 12.69 -12.93 -7.78
C LYS A 57 13.82 -12.00 -7.34
N TRP A 58 14.72 -12.54 -6.52
CA TRP A 58 15.90 -11.85 -6.05
C TRP A 58 17.07 -12.81 -5.98
N GLU A 59 18.26 -12.24 -6.03
CA GLU A 59 19.51 -12.94 -5.78
C GLU A 59 20.07 -12.60 -4.40
N VAL A 60 20.85 -13.52 -3.86
CA VAL A 60 21.55 -13.33 -2.59
C VAL A 60 23.02 -13.11 -2.90
N SER A 61 23.50 -11.89 -2.62
CA SER A 61 24.91 -11.54 -2.73
C SER A 61 25.59 -11.62 -1.35
N ARG A 62 26.79 -12.19 -1.31
CA ARG A 62 27.64 -12.25 -0.11
C ARG A 62 28.96 -11.57 -0.41
N ASN A 63 29.32 -10.58 0.40
CA ASN A 63 30.59 -9.88 0.30
C ASN A 63 31.21 -9.72 1.69
N GLY A 64 32.23 -10.54 1.98
CA GLY A 64 32.77 -10.68 3.33
C GLY A 64 31.68 -11.14 4.31
N ASP A 65 31.53 -10.42 5.41
CA ASP A 65 30.48 -10.67 6.42
C ASP A 65 29.12 -10.07 6.03
N ARG A 66 29.02 -9.32 4.92
CA ARG A 66 27.76 -8.69 4.50
C ARG A 66 26.91 -9.66 3.67
N LEU A 67 25.63 -9.75 4.01
CA LEU A 67 24.59 -10.45 3.24
C LEU A 67 23.64 -9.41 2.63
N SER A 68 23.40 -9.47 1.33
CA SER A 68 22.50 -8.55 0.64
C SER A 68 21.52 -9.30 -0.26
N PHE A 69 20.31 -8.76 -0.39
CA PHE A 69 19.33 -9.16 -1.39
C PHE A 69 19.31 -8.13 -2.51
N VAL A 70 19.38 -8.62 -3.74
CA VAL A 70 19.45 -7.80 -4.96
C VAL A 70 18.34 -8.27 -5.89
N ALA A 71 17.67 -7.34 -6.59
CA ALA A 71 16.70 -7.73 -7.61
C ALA A 71 17.42 -8.51 -8.73
N GLU A 72 16.77 -9.48 -9.36
CA GLU A 72 17.39 -10.31 -10.41
C GLU A 72 18.00 -9.46 -11.55
N ASP A 73 17.36 -8.36 -11.92
CA ASP A 73 17.81 -7.44 -12.98
C ASP A 73 18.51 -6.17 -12.45
N GLY A 74 18.80 -6.11 -11.14
CA GLY A 74 19.38 -4.92 -10.49
C GLY A 74 20.78 -5.18 -9.98
N ASP A 75 21.63 -4.15 -10.00
CA ASP A 75 22.95 -4.24 -9.36
C ASP A 75 22.93 -3.70 -7.92
N GLU A 76 21.94 -2.90 -7.57
CA GLU A 76 21.85 -2.25 -6.26
C GLU A 76 21.06 -3.09 -5.25
N PRO A 77 21.66 -3.44 -4.09
CA PRO A 77 20.97 -4.20 -3.06
C PRO A 77 19.87 -3.37 -2.39
N PHE A 78 18.66 -3.92 -2.32
CA PHE A 78 17.52 -3.26 -1.66
C PHE A 78 17.39 -3.62 -0.17
N ILE A 79 17.95 -4.75 0.25
CA ILE A 79 18.11 -5.14 1.66
C ILE A 79 19.55 -5.59 1.87
N SER A 80 20.16 -5.15 2.97
CA SER A 80 21.53 -5.53 3.35
C SER A 80 21.63 -5.73 4.87
N ALA A 81 22.36 -6.76 5.28
CA ALA A 81 22.73 -7.04 6.66
C ALA A 81 24.25 -7.04 6.78
N GLY A 82 24.79 -6.14 7.60
CA GLY A 82 26.24 -6.01 7.82
C GLY A 82 26.84 -7.11 8.72
N ASN A 83 26.05 -7.66 9.65
CA ASN A 83 26.47 -8.75 10.53
C ASN A 83 25.31 -9.78 10.67
N PRO A 84 25.07 -10.60 9.64
CA PRO A 84 24.01 -11.59 9.62
C PRO A 84 24.35 -12.76 10.56
N VAL A 85 23.44 -13.07 11.47
CA VAL A 85 23.59 -14.22 12.37
C VAL A 85 22.84 -15.42 11.78
N ARG A 86 23.48 -16.60 11.79
CA ARG A 86 22.84 -17.83 11.36
C ARG A 86 21.82 -18.28 12.41
N ALA A 87 20.54 -18.14 12.09
CA ALA A 87 19.47 -18.75 12.88
C ALA A 87 19.51 -20.28 12.76
N ARG A 88 19.38 -20.99 13.88
CA ARG A 88 19.06 -22.42 13.88
C ARG A 88 17.56 -22.59 13.67
N ARG A 89 17.19 -23.56 12.85
CA ARG A 89 15.80 -23.93 12.55
C ARG A 89 15.37 -25.11 13.41
#